data_AF-A0A434SLX2-F1
#
_entry.id   AF-A0A434SLX2-F1
#
_cell.length_a   1.000
_cell.length_b   1.000
_cell.length_c   1.000
_cell.angle_alpha   90.00
_cell.angle_beta   90.00
_cell.angle_gamma   90.00
#
_symmetry.space_group_name_H-M   'P 1'
#
loop_
_entity.id
_entity.type
_entity.pdbx_description
1 polymer ?
#
loop_
_entity_poly.entity_id
_entity_poly.type
_entity_poly.pdbx_seq_one_letter_code
_entity_poly.pdbx_strand_id
1 'polypeptide(L)'
;MPVWLFAAYLFVAYALHEQSRIEQEALWIARQVSLVVDGELVNLKTLLEGLSKSPALANDDLQAFSNEASRLVQGTDQVITLRDLGGRALASTQSAKGSEPSAEPLTPEEREHLD
;
A
#
# COMPACT_ATOMS: atom_id res chain seq x y z
N MET A 1 32.92 34.10 39.46
CA MET A 1 31.51 33.95 39.02
C MET A 1 31.24 34.33 37.54
N PRO A 2 31.99 33.87 36.51
CA PRO A 2 31.49 33.97 35.11
C PRO A 2 31.25 32.63 34.38
N VAL A 3 31.99 31.57 34.72
CA VAL A 3 32.01 30.31 33.94
C VAL A 3 30.67 29.55 34.00
N TRP A 4 30.01 29.57 35.16
CA TRP A 4 28.73 28.88 35.37
C TRP A 4 27.58 29.47 34.53
N LEU A 5 27.57 30.79 34.30
CA LEU A 5 26.59 31.45 33.44
C LEU A 5 26.80 31.07 31.97
N PHE A 6 28.05 30.98 31.54
CA PHE A 6 28.39 30.52 30.19
C PHE A 6 27.98 29.06 29.97
N ALA A 7 28.21 28.20 30.96
CA ALA A 7 27.77 26.80 30.92
C ALA A 7 26.24 26.67 30.89
N ALA A 8 25.52 27.46 31.70
CA ALA A 8 24.06 27.48 31.69
C ALA A 8 23.49 27.98 30.35
N TYR A 9 24.09 29.00 29.77
CA TYR A 9 23.72 29.53 28.45
C TYR A 9 23.93 28.49 27.34
N LEU A 10 25.09 27.82 27.33
CA LEU A 10 25.38 26.74 26.38
C LEU A 10 24.41 25.57 26.53
N PHE A 11 24.05 25.20 27.75
CA PHE A 11 23.12 24.11 28.02
C PHE A 11 21.71 24.41 27.49
N VAL A 12 21.21 25.63 27.69
CA VAL A 12 19.92 26.08 27.15
C VAL A 12 19.96 26.17 25.62
N ALA A 13 21.04 26.73 25.05
CA ALA A 13 21.20 26.81 23.61
C ALA A 13 21.28 25.42 22.95
N TYR A 14 21.96 24.46 23.60
CA TYR A 14 22.05 23.06 23.16
C TYR A 14 20.70 22.35 23.23
N ALA A 15 19.97 22.49 24.35
CA ALA A 15 18.65 21.87 24.52
C ALA A 15 17.63 22.37 23.47
N LEU A 16 17.69 23.65 23.11
CA LEU A 16 16.84 24.23 22.06
C LEU A 16 17.23 23.77 20.65
N HIS A 17 18.51 23.49 20.39
CA HIS A 17 18.98 23.02 19.08
C HIS A 17 18.68 21.54 18.84
N GLU A 18 18.69 20.70 19.87
CA GLU A 18 18.56 19.25 19.72
C GLU A 18 17.13 18.80 19.34
N GLN A 19 16.09 19.49 19.84
CA GLN A 19 14.71 19.17 19.48
C GLN A 19 14.41 19.42 17.99
N SER A 20 14.95 20.52 17.44
CA SER A 20 14.73 20.89 16.04
C SER A 20 15.34 19.91 15.04
N ARG A 21 16.45 19.24 15.41
CA ARG A 21 17.12 18.25 14.56
C ARG A 21 16.33 16.95 14.48
N ILE A 22 15.80 16.47 15.61
CA ILE A 22 15.01 15.23 15.67
C ILE A 22 13.69 15.39 14.86
N GLU A 23 13.02 16.54 15.00
CA GLU A 23 11.79 16.82 14.25
C GLU A 23 12.04 16.90 12.74
N GLN A 24 13.12 17.56 12.31
CA GLN A 24 13.47 17.67 10.89
C GLN A 24 13.91 16.35 10.27
N GLU A 25 14.67 15.53 11.00
CA GLU A 25 15.11 14.21 10.56
C GLU A 25 13.92 13.25 10.42
N ALA A 26 12.99 13.27 11.38
CA ALA A 26 11.74 12.51 11.31
C ALA A 26 10.87 12.94 10.11
N LEU A 27 10.75 14.25 9.84
CA LEU A 27 10.01 14.76 8.68
C LEU A 27 10.64 14.37 7.35
N TRP A 28 11.98 14.36 7.28
CA TRP A 28 12.69 13.95 6.07
C TRP A 28 12.54 12.46 5.81
N ILE A 29 12.67 11.63 6.85
CA ILE A 29 12.41 10.17 6.78
C ILE A 29 10.96 9.92 6.35
N ALA A 30 9.98 10.57 6.99
CA ALA A 30 8.57 10.41 6.65
C ALA A 30 8.29 10.77 5.18
N ARG A 31 8.91 11.84 4.66
CA ARG A 31 8.76 12.23 3.25
C ARG A 31 9.35 11.20 2.30
N GLN A 32 10.51 10.63 2.63
CA GLN A 32 11.11 9.57 1.83
C GLN A 32 10.27 8.30 1.82
N VAL A 33 9.76 7.89 2.98
CA VAL A 33 8.86 6.74 3.09
C VAL A 33 7.57 6.99 2.30
N SER A 34 6.99 8.20 2.39
CA SER A 34 5.79 8.57 1.62
C SER A 34 6.01 8.40 0.12
N LEU A 35 7.14 8.85 -0.42
CA LEU A 35 7.44 8.72 -1.84
C LEU A 35 7.53 7.25 -2.29
N VAL A 36 8.07 6.37 -1.44
CA VAL A 36 8.13 4.93 -1.73
C VAL A 36 6.73 4.33 -1.72
N VAL A 37 5.92 4.64 -0.70
CA VAL A 37 4.53 4.16 -0.58
C VAL A 37 3.68 4.63 -1.75
N ASP A 38 3.80 5.91 -2.15
CA ASP A 38 3.09 6.45 -3.30
C ASP A 38 3.47 5.71 -4.60
N GLY A 39 4.76 5.40 -4.77
CA GLY A 39 5.24 4.61 -5.90
C GLY A 39 4.67 3.18 -5.93
N GLU A 40 4.63 2.52 -4.76
CA GLU A 40 4.01 1.19 -4.64
C GLU A 40 2.52 1.25 -4.97
N LEU A 41 1.77 2.21 -4.43
CA LEU A 41 0.34 2.37 -4.71
C LEU A 41 0.06 2.58 -6.21
N VAL A 42 0.85 3.39 -6.89
CA VAL A 42 0.73 3.60 -8.34
C VAL A 42 1.01 2.29 -9.10
N ASN A 43 2.00 1.52 -8.67
CA ASN A 43 2.32 0.22 -9.28
C ASN A 43 1.17 -0.78 -9.10
N LEU A 44 0.62 -0.90 -7.87
CA LEU A 44 -0.52 -1.77 -7.57
C LEU A 44 -1.74 -1.39 -8.42
N LYS A 45 -2.04 -0.09 -8.52
CA LYS A 45 -3.14 0.42 -9.34
C LYS A 45 -2.96 0.07 -10.82
N THR A 46 -1.76 0.29 -11.35
CA THR A 46 -1.44 0.00 -12.76
C THR A 46 -1.60 -1.48 -13.08
N LEU A 47 -1.13 -2.35 -12.17
CA LEU A 47 -1.28 -3.80 -12.29
C LEU A 47 -2.75 -4.20 -12.33
N LEU A 48 -3.54 -3.70 -11.37
CA LEU A 48 -4.97 -4.01 -11.28
C LEU A 48 -5.76 -3.49 -12.49
N GLU A 49 -5.44 -2.29 -12.98
CA GLU A 49 -6.01 -1.75 -14.22
C GLU A 49 -5.67 -2.63 -15.43
N GLY A 50 -4.44 -3.14 -15.54
CA GLY A 50 -4.05 -4.08 -16.58
C GLY A 50 -4.86 -5.38 -16.52
N LEU A 51 -4.97 -5.98 -15.33
CA LEU A 51 -5.76 -7.20 -15.11
C LEU A 51 -7.26 -6.99 -15.41
N SER A 52 -7.82 -5.82 -15.06
CA SER A 52 -9.21 -5.47 -15.34
C SER A 52 -9.52 -5.38 -16.84
N LYS A 53 -8.52 -5.11 -17.66
CA LYS A 53 -8.62 -5.00 -19.13
C LYS A 53 -8.08 -6.25 -19.85
N SER A 54 -7.73 -7.29 -19.10
CA SER A 54 -7.15 -8.51 -19.67
C SER A 54 -8.17 -9.24 -20.57
N PRO A 55 -7.74 -9.83 -21.69
CA PRO A 55 -8.62 -10.67 -22.52
C PRO A 55 -9.18 -11.87 -21.76
N ALA A 56 -8.44 -12.39 -20.77
CA ALA A 56 -8.89 -13.50 -19.93
C ALA A 56 -10.15 -13.14 -19.14
N LEU A 57 -10.18 -11.94 -18.54
CA LEU A 57 -11.37 -11.46 -17.84
C LEU A 57 -12.53 -11.16 -18.82
N ALA A 58 -12.24 -10.55 -19.96
CA ALA A 58 -13.26 -10.23 -20.97
C ALA A 58 -13.93 -11.47 -21.58
N ASN A 59 -13.22 -12.59 -21.66
CA ASN A 59 -13.72 -13.86 -22.19
C ASN A 59 -14.25 -14.82 -21.10
N ASP A 60 -14.35 -14.37 -19.84
CA ASP A 60 -14.73 -15.18 -18.68
C ASP A 60 -13.82 -16.40 -18.44
N ASP A 61 -12.57 -16.36 -18.93
CA ASP A 61 -11.56 -17.39 -18.72
C ASP A 61 -10.83 -17.15 -17.39
N LEU A 62 -11.50 -17.54 -16.31
CA LEU A 62 -11.00 -17.39 -14.93
C LEU A 62 -9.68 -18.14 -14.68
N GLN A 63 -9.43 -19.23 -15.43
CA GLN A 63 -8.20 -20.02 -15.28
C GLN A 63 -7.02 -19.29 -15.91
N ALA A 64 -7.18 -18.75 -17.12
CA ALA A 64 -6.18 -17.90 -17.74
C ALA A 64 -5.90 -16.64 -16.92
N PHE A 65 -6.96 -16.02 -16.36
CA PHE A 65 -6.83 -14.87 -15.46
C PHE A 65 -6.02 -15.20 -14.20
N SER A 66 -6.37 -16.29 -13.51
CA SER A 66 -5.64 -16.73 -12.30
C SER A 66 -4.17 -17.02 -12.58
N ASN A 67 -3.86 -17.64 -13.73
CA ASN A 67 -2.48 -17.89 -14.15
C ASN A 67 -1.72 -16.59 -14.45
N GLU A 68 -2.35 -15.63 -15.13
CA GLU A 68 -1.74 -14.33 -15.41
C GLU A 68 -1.48 -13.52 -14.15
N ALA A 69 -2.49 -13.42 -13.27
CA ALA A 69 -2.36 -12.79 -11.96
C ALA A 69 -1.28 -13.47 -11.12
N SER A 70 -1.20 -14.80 -11.12
CA SER A 70 -0.18 -15.55 -10.37
C SER A 70 1.24 -15.27 -10.86
N ARG A 71 1.43 -15.08 -12.18
CA ARG A 71 2.73 -14.67 -12.73
C ARG A 71 3.11 -13.25 -12.32
N LEU A 72 2.14 -12.34 -12.27
CA LEU A 72 2.39 -10.94 -11.88
C LEU A 72 2.79 -10.78 -10.42
N VAL A 73 2.23 -11.60 -9.52
CA VAL A 73 2.57 -11.57 -8.08
C VAL A 73 3.72 -12.50 -7.72
N GLN A 74 4.27 -13.25 -8.68
CA GLN A 74 5.33 -14.22 -8.41
C GLN A 74 6.56 -13.53 -7.81
N GLY A 75 7.04 -14.03 -6.67
CA GLY A 75 8.18 -13.45 -5.96
C GLY A 75 7.82 -12.27 -5.06
N THR A 76 6.52 -11.98 -4.88
CA THR A 76 6.01 -11.00 -3.93
C THR A 76 5.07 -11.67 -2.92
N ASP A 77 4.80 -11.02 -1.79
CA ASP A 77 3.79 -11.45 -0.81
C ASP A 77 2.38 -10.99 -1.18
N GLN A 78 2.16 -10.51 -2.42
CA GLN A 78 0.88 -9.97 -2.87
C GLN A 78 -0.11 -11.08 -3.22
N VAL A 79 -1.37 -10.87 -2.83
CA VAL A 79 -2.49 -11.75 -3.17
C VAL A 79 -3.51 -10.95 -3.96
N ILE A 80 -3.89 -11.48 -5.13
CA ILE A 80 -4.93 -10.91 -5.98
C ILE A 80 -6.12 -11.87 -5.98
N THR A 81 -7.29 -11.34 -5.65
CA THR A 81 -8.55 -12.08 -5.65
C THR A 81 -9.56 -11.33 -6.50
N LEU A 82 -10.09 -12.01 -7.51
CA LEU A 82 -11.22 -11.55 -8.31
C LEU A 82 -12.52 -11.94 -7.61
N ARG A 83 -13.45 -10.99 -7.45
CA ARG A 83 -14.75 -11.20 -6.84
C ARG A 83 -15.87 -10.74 -7.76
N ASP A 84 -17.03 -11.39 -7.66
CA ASP A 84 -18.25 -10.84 -8.22
C ASP A 84 -18.78 -9.66 -7.39
N LEU A 85 -19.77 -8.94 -7.92
CA LEU A 85 -20.41 -7.80 -7.24
C LEU A 85 -21.07 -8.21 -5.90
N GLY A 86 -21.39 -9.50 -5.73
CA GLY A 86 -21.89 -10.08 -4.49
C GLY A 86 -20.81 -10.37 -3.45
N GLY A 87 -19.54 -10.15 -3.78
CA GLY A 87 -18.39 -10.39 -2.90
C GLY A 87 -17.86 -11.82 -2.93
N ARG A 88 -18.42 -12.71 -3.76
CA ARG A 88 -17.97 -14.10 -3.88
C ARG A 88 -16.68 -14.14 -4.70
N ALA A 89 -15.65 -14.80 -4.16
CA ALA A 89 -14.40 -15.01 -4.88
C ALA A 89 -14.61 -15.93 -6.08
N LEU A 90 -14.17 -15.47 -7.25
CA LEU A 90 -14.23 -16.19 -8.53
C LEU A 90 -12.86 -16.80 -8.88
N ALA A 91 -11.79 -16.08 -8.58
CA ALA A 91 -10.42 -16.54 -8.78
C ALA A 91 -9.48 -15.90 -7.75
N SER A 92 -8.44 -16.62 -7.33
CA SER A 92 -7.45 -16.12 -6.39
C SER A 92 -6.05 -16.60 -6.78
N THR A 93 -5.03 -15.79 -6.53
CA THR A 93 -3.62 -16.20 -6.62
C THR A 93 -3.12 -16.84 -5.32
N GLN A 94 -3.93 -16.81 -4.25
CA GLN A 94 -3.58 -17.46 -3.00
C GLN A 94 -3.61 -18.97 -3.19
N SER A 95 -2.49 -19.65 -2.89
CA SER A 95 -2.51 -21.10 -2.74
C SER A 95 -3.48 -21.45 -1.62
N ALA A 96 -4.32 -22.48 -1.82
CA ALA A 96 -5.47 -22.89 -0.98
C ALA A 96 -5.21 -23.11 0.54
N LYS A 97 -3.99 -22.82 1.00
CA LYS A 97 -3.51 -22.93 2.38
C LYS A 97 -3.64 -21.63 3.20
N GLY A 98 -4.06 -20.52 2.58
CA GLY A 98 -4.37 -19.27 3.27
C GLY A 98 -5.88 -19.05 3.41
N SER A 99 -6.34 -18.59 4.56
CA SER A 99 -7.70 -18.07 4.71
C SER A 99 -7.84 -16.86 3.80
N GLU A 100 -8.73 -16.92 2.81
CA GLU A 100 -9.03 -15.76 1.98
C GLU A 100 -9.46 -14.59 2.90
N PRO A 101 -8.85 -13.40 2.78
CA PRO A 101 -9.30 -12.25 3.53
C PRO A 101 -10.77 -11.99 3.23
N SER A 102 -11.61 -11.86 4.26
CA SER A 102 -13.01 -11.47 4.09
C SER A 102 -13.03 -10.02 3.60
N ALA A 103 -13.57 -9.80 2.40
CA ALA A 103 -13.81 -8.45 1.88
C ALA A 103 -15.28 -8.08 2.11
N GLU A 104 -15.54 -6.85 2.53
CA GLU A 104 -16.89 -6.28 2.64
C GLU A 104 -17.53 -6.27 1.22
N PRO A 105 -18.80 -6.69 1.07
CA PRO A 105 -19.51 -6.56 -0.21
C PRO A 105 -19.60 -5.09 -0.65
N LEU A 106 -19.53 -4.84 -1.95
CA LEU A 106 -19.76 -3.51 -2.51
C LEU A 106 -21.15 -3.01 -2.10
N THR A 107 -21.21 -1.78 -1.58
CA THR A 107 -22.45 -1.09 -1.25
C THR A 107 -23.26 -0.82 -2.53
N PRO A 108 -24.60 -0.62 -2.43
CA PRO A 108 -25.43 -0.32 -3.59
C PRO A 108 -24.97 0.93 -4.37
N GLU A 109 -24.50 1.96 -3.66
CA GLU A 109 -24.00 3.20 -4.28
C GLU A 109 -22.73 2.95 -5.11
N GLU A 110 -21.82 2.11 -4.63
CA GLU A 110 -20.60 1.75 -5.37
C GLU A 110 -20.89 0.91 -6.62
N ARG A 111 -21.95 0.10 -6.59
CA ARG A 111 -22.37 -0.70 -7.77
C ARG A 111 -22.92 0.18 -8.88
N GLU A 112 -23.66 1.23 -8.55
CA GLU A 112 -24.23 2.17 -9.53
C GLU A 112 -23.14 2.96 -10.28
N HIS A 113 -21.96 3.14 -9.68
CA HIS A 113 -20.80 3.76 -10.33
C HIS A 113 -20.04 2.84 -11.30
N LEU A 114 -20.37 1.55 -11.36
CA LEU A 114 -19.68 0.54 -12.18
C LEU A 114 -20.50 0.09 -13.42
N ASP A 115 -21.80 0.38 -13.47
CA ASP A 115 -22.69 0.19 -14.63
C ASP A 115 -22.57 1.34 -15.66
#